data_AF-A0A2W4IAL0-F1
#
_entry.id   AF-A0A2W4IAL0-F1
#
_cell.length_a   1.000
_cell.length_b   1.000
_cell.length_c   1.000
_cell.angle_alpha   90.00
_cell.angle_beta   90.00
_cell.angle_gamma   90.00
#
_symmetry.space_group_name_H-M   'P 1'
#
loop_
_entity.id
_entity.type
_entity.pdbx_description
1 polymer ?
#
loop_
_entity_poly.entity_id
_entity_poly.type
_entity_poly.pdbx_seq_one_letter_code
_entity_poly.pdbx_strand_id
1 'polypeptide(L)'
;MLPANERLRKSSVFQRAYTGRKNVNTRLVTLYVVPRAKSERKAPGAKQTFNAERMPFVGFVAAKKVLKSAVARNRVKRRVREAYRLLTRSLRDGHSDTAQAAGEKTVQNTAICTETKTETTTETKSKPESAGKAHYKLGQWYVLVFVLHAAALDASWAEILKAVDECLSKAEHKYGVIRGGEPGGKPRE
;
A
#
# COMPACT_ATOMS: atom_id res chain seq x y z
N MET A 1 -3.57 2.55 14.88
CA MET A 1 -2.10 2.78 15.00
C MET A 1 -1.36 1.46 14.75
N LEU A 2 -0.21 1.50 14.07
CA LEU A 2 0.59 0.31 13.74
C LEU A 2 1.46 -0.12 14.94
N PRO A 3 1.59 -1.42 15.25
CA PRO A 3 2.35 -1.88 16.41
C PRO A 3 3.86 -1.63 16.24
N ALA A 4 4.60 -1.57 17.35
CA ALA A 4 5.98 -1.11 17.38
C ALA A 4 6.95 -1.97 16.56
N ASN A 5 6.65 -3.26 16.47
CA ASN A 5 7.42 -4.31 15.79
C ASN A 5 7.34 -4.24 14.26
N GLU A 6 6.35 -3.54 13.71
CA GLU A 6 6.18 -3.31 12.27
C GLU A 6 6.72 -1.96 11.83
N ARG A 7 7.04 -1.07 12.78
CA ARG A 7 7.43 0.30 12.44
C ARG A 7 8.90 0.38 12.06
N LEU A 8 9.16 0.89 10.86
CA LEU A 8 10.51 1.18 10.41
C LEU A 8 11.08 2.40 11.15
N ARG A 9 12.12 2.20 11.98
CA ARG A 9 12.77 3.28 12.76
C ARG A 9 14.17 3.65 12.27
N LYS A 10 14.95 2.68 11.79
CA LYS A 10 16.38 2.86 11.47
C LYS A 10 16.55 3.52 10.10
N SER A 11 17.28 4.63 10.04
CA SER A 11 17.59 5.37 8.80
C SER A 11 18.36 4.52 7.78
N SER A 12 19.27 3.67 8.24
CA SER A 12 20.03 2.74 7.39
C SER A 12 19.14 1.83 6.56
N VAL A 13 17.97 1.46 7.09
CA VAL A 13 17.03 0.58 6.41
C VAL A 13 16.21 1.35 5.36
N PHE A 14 15.92 2.63 5.59
CA PHE A 14 15.38 3.51 4.54
C PHE A 14 16.37 3.68 3.39
N GLN A 15 17.63 3.95 3.71
CA GLN A 15 18.69 4.08 2.69
C GLN A 15 18.83 2.80 1.87
N ARG A 16 18.80 1.63 2.52
CA ARG A 16 18.78 0.33 1.83
C ARG A 16 17.61 0.20 0.86
N ALA A 17 16.42 0.65 1.23
CA ALA A 17 15.26 0.62 0.35
C ALA A 17 15.43 1.54 -0.87
N TYR A 18 16.04 2.71 -0.70
CA TYR A 18 16.33 3.64 -1.79
C TYR A 18 17.44 3.13 -2.72
N THR A 19 18.53 2.58 -2.16
CA THR A 19 19.62 1.97 -2.94
C THR A 19 19.15 0.76 -3.73
N GLY A 20 18.17 0.01 -3.19
CA GLY A 20 17.60 -1.15 -3.88
C GLY A 20 16.85 -0.83 -5.17
N ARG A 21 16.44 0.44 -5.40
CA ARG A 21 15.75 0.94 -6.61
C ARG A 21 14.54 0.10 -7.08
N LYS A 22 13.97 -0.72 -6.21
CA LYS A 22 12.74 -1.48 -6.48
C LYS A 22 11.56 -0.68 -5.99
N ASN A 23 10.86 -0.03 -6.92
CA ASN A 23 9.70 0.77 -6.60
C ASN A 23 8.54 0.53 -7.57
N VAL A 24 7.36 0.84 -7.06
CA VAL A 24 6.10 0.89 -7.78
C VAL A 24 5.51 2.26 -7.53
N ASN A 25 5.03 2.88 -8.59
CA ASN A 25 4.42 4.20 -8.50
C ASN A 25 2.93 4.13 -8.82
N THR A 26 2.16 4.85 -8.02
CA THR A 26 0.75 5.17 -8.24
C THR A 26 0.60 6.70 -8.11
N ARG A 27 -0.49 7.27 -8.64
CA ARG A 27 -0.77 8.72 -8.57
C ARG A 27 -0.65 9.31 -7.16
N LEU A 28 -1.06 8.55 -6.13
CA LEU A 28 -1.10 9.04 -4.75
C LEU A 28 0.16 8.71 -3.95
N VAL A 29 0.79 7.55 -4.22
CA VAL A 29 1.90 7.03 -3.42
C VAL A 29 2.90 6.28 -4.28
N THR A 30 4.18 6.33 -3.89
CA THR A 30 5.24 5.46 -4.41
C THR A 30 5.65 4.48 -3.32
N LEU A 31 5.64 3.20 -3.64
CA LEU A 31 6.06 2.12 -2.74
C LEU A 31 7.46 1.66 -3.13
N TYR A 32 8.42 1.74 -2.21
CA TYR A 32 9.72 1.07 -2.30
C TYR A 32 9.67 -0.25 -1.55
N VAL A 33 10.21 -1.30 -2.16
CA VAL A 33 10.17 -2.65 -1.60
C VAL A 33 11.57 -3.24 -1.49
N VAL A 34 11.83 -3.94 -0.39
CA VAL A 34 13.04 -4.75 -0.21
C VAL A 34 12.58 -6.18 0.07
N PRO A 35 12.92 -7.17 -0.77
CA PRO A 35 12.60 -8.56 -0.50
C PRO A 35 13.50 -9.12 0.63
N ARG A 36 12.98 -10.06 1.41
CA ARG A 36 13.78 -10.84 2.38
C ARG A 36 14.76 -11.75 1.65
N ALA A 37 16.01 -11.78 2.09
CA ALA A 37 17.03 -12.66 1.56
C ALA A 37 16.66 -14.13 1.76
N LYS A 38 17.10 -15.02 0.86
CA LYS A 38 16.76 -16.46 0.92
C LYS A 38 17.34 -17.15 2.16
N SER A 39 18.51 -16.72 2.64
CA SER A 39 19.14 -17.24 3.86
C SER A 39 18.32 -16.95 5.13
N GLU A 40 17.66 -15.79 5.19
CA GLU A 40 16.75 -15.41 6.29
C GLU A 40 15.42 -16.19 6.27
N ARG A 41 15.11 -16.91 5.17
CA ARG A 41 13.85 -17.67 5.05
C ARG A 41 13.93 -19.06 5.67
N LYS A 42 15.12 -19.60 5.95
CA LYS A 42 15.36 -21.06 6.05
C LYS A 42 16.42 -21.54 7.07
N ALA A 43 16.62 -20.87 8.20
CA ALA A 43 17.47 -21.41 9.28
C ALA A 43 16.62 -22.09 10.37
N PRO A 44 16.54 -23.44 10.44
CA PRO A 44 16.00 -24.15 11.59
C PRO A 44 17.02 -24.06 12.74
N GLY A 45 16.73 -23.27 13.78
CA GLY A 45 17.55 -23.19 14.99
C GLY A 45 18.27 -21.86 15.25
N ALA A 46 18.23 -20.88 14.34
CA ALA A 46 18.67 -19.53 14.67
C ALA A 46 17.64 -18.87 15.59
N LYS A 47 18.07 -18.36 16.75
CA LYS A 47 17.24 -17.55 17.66
C LYS A 47 16.76 -16.31 16.88
N GLN A 48 15.58 -16.39 16.26
CA GLN A 48 14.95 -15.32 15.50
C GLN A 48 14.51 -14.21 16.44
N THR A 49 15.43 -13.36 16.88
CA THR A 49 15.03 -12.09 17.49
C THR A 49 14.51 -11.18 16.37
N PHE A 50 13.24 -10.79 16.46
CA PHE A 50 12.47 -9.84 15.62
C PHE A 50 11.65 -10.39 14.43
N ASN A 51 10.63 -11.21 14.73
CA ASN A 51 9.19 -10.91 14.57
C ASN A 51 8.41 -12.24 14.53
N ALA A 52 7.57 -12.51 15.54
CA ALA A 52 6.83 -13.77 15.69
C ALA A 52 5.80 -14.04 14.57
N GLU A 53 5.46 -13.02 13.78
CA GLU A 53 4.76 -13.12 12.51
C GLU A 53 5.70 -12.50 11.48
N ARG A 54 5.99 -13.12 10.33
CA ARG A 54 6.97 -12.63 9.32
C ARG A 54 6.59 -11.30 8.64
N MET A 55 6.01 -10.34 9.35
CA MET A 55 5.55 -9.06 8.83
C MET A 55 6.73 -8.18 8.39
N PRO A 56 6.56 -7.42 7.29
CA PRO A 56 7.57 -6.48 6.84
C PRO A 56 7.64 -5.25 7.76
N PHE A 57 8.80 -4.61 7.82
CA PHE A 57 8.90 -3.29 8.42
C PHE A 57 8.33 -2.23 7.47
N VAL A 58 7.51 -1.32 7.99
CA VAL A 58 6.81 -0.32 7.20
C VAL A 58 7.21 1.09 7.60
N GLY A 59 7.61 1.87 6.61
CA GLY A 59 7.93 3.29 6.73
C GLY A 59 6.98 4.16 5.93
N PHE A 60 6.67 5.36 6.45
CA PHE A 60 5.85 6.36 5.77
C PHE A 60 6.61 7.67 5.69
N VAL A 61 6.87 8.12 4.47
CA VAL A 61 7.67 9.31 4.15
C VAL A 61 6.77 10.34 3.47
N ALA A 62 6.75 11.54 4.03
CA ALA A 62 6.01 12.68 3.50
C ALA A 62 6.99 13.86 3.35
N ALA A 63 7.39 14.16 2.12
CA ALA A 63 8.37 15.19 1.85
C ALA A 63 7.84 16.59 2.21
N LYS A 64 8.68 17.42 2.83
CA LYS A 64 8.35 18.83 3.17
C LYS A 64 7.99 19.65 1.91
N LYS A 65 8.67 19.38 0.78
CA LYS A 65 8.45 20.08 -0.50
C LYS A 65 7.03 19.89 -1.03
N VAL A 66 6.50 18.68 -0.88
CA VAL A 66 5.21 18.26 -1.43
C VAL A 66 4.08 18.71 -0.51
N LEU A 67 4.30 18.67 0.80
CA LEU A 67 3.32 18.96 1.83
C LEU A 67 3.92 19.96 2.82
N LYS A 68 3.67 21.26 2.57
CA LYS A 68 4.28 22.35 3.34
C LYS A 68 3.83 22.37 4.82
N SER A 69 2.59 21.96 5.10
CA SER A 69 2.05 21.90 6.47
C SER A 69 2.39 20.59 7.19
N ALA A 70 2.88 20.70 8.43
CA ALA A 70 3.14 19.54 9.30
C ALA A 70 1.86 18.77 9.64
N VAL A 71 0.75 19.48 9.83
CA VAL A 71 -0.56 18.89 10.13
C VAL A 71 -1.04 18.07 8.93
N ALA A 72 -0.95 18.64 7.73
CA ALA A 72 -1.30 17.98 6.48
C ALA A 72 -0.50 16.68 6.27
N ARG A 73 0.83 16.73 6.47
CA ARG A 73 1.71 15.54 6.42
C ARG A 73 1.29 14.46 7.41
N ASN A 74 0.97 14.86 8.64
CA ASN A 74 0.59 13.92 9.68
C ASN A 74 -0.80 13.32 9.42
N ARG A 75 -1.74 14.10 8.87
CA ARG A 75 -3.06 13.62 8.45
C ARG A 75 -2.94 12.55 7.37
N VAL A 76 -2.22 12.80 6.27
CA VAL A 76 -2.05 11.80 5.20
C VAL A 76 -1.33 10.56 5.70
N LYS A 77 -0.23 10.72 6.46
CA LYS A 77 0.47 9.58 7.07
C LYS A 77 -0.45 8.74 7.98
N ARG A 78 -1.37 9.37 8.73
CA ARG A 78 -2.37 8.65 9.54
C ARG A 78 -3.34 7.87 8.66
N ARG A 79 -3.87 8.49 7.60
CA ARG A 79 -4.78 7.82 6.65
C ARG A 79 -4.14 6.61 5.99
N VAL A 80 -2.96 6.77 5.40
CA VAL A 80 -2.25 5.67 4.73
C VAL A 80 -1.85 4.56 5.71
N ARG A 81 -1.49 4.91 6.96
CA ARG A 81 -1.26 3.92 8.01
C ARG A 81 -2.48 3.09 8.33
N GLU A 82 -3.63 3.72 8.49
CA GLU A 82 -4.89 3.00 8.78
C GLU A 82 -5.32 2.16 7.58
N ALA A 83 -5.16 2.66 6.36
CA ALA A 83 -5.42 1.89 5.14
C ALA A 83 -4.58 0.61 5.09
N TYR A 84 -3.26 0.73 5.31
CA TYR A 84 -2.37 -0.42 5.40
C TYR A 84 -2.76 -1.38 6.54
N ARG A 85 -3.13 -0.85 7.72
CA ARG A 85 -3.55 -1.67 8.86
C ARG A 85 -4.80 -2.49 8.55
N LEU A 86 -5.80 -1.91 7.88
CA LEU A 86 -7.01 -2.63 7.50
C LEU A 86 -6.69 -3.76 6.51
N LEU A 87 -5.93 -3.45 5.47
CA LEU A 87 -5.52 -4.41 4.46
C LEU A 87 -4.71 -5.58 5.05
N THR A 88 -3.76 -5.28 5.94
CA THR A 88 -2.93 -6.30 6.57
C THR A 88 -3.66 -7.10 7.64
N ARG A 89 -4.64 -6.52 8.33
CA ARG A 89 -5.51 -7.25 9.25
C ARG A 89 -6.30 -8.33 8.52
N SER A 90 -6.94 -7.96 7.40
CA SER A 90 -7.67 -8.92 6.55
C SER A 90 -6.79 -10.08 6.06
N LEU A 91 -5.48 -9.85 5.90
CA LEU A 91 -4.54 -10.91 5.51
C LEU A 91 -4.08 -11.81 6.66
N ARG A 92 -4.04 -11.31 7.90
CA ARG A 92 -3.67 -12.12 9.07
C ARG A 92 -4.79 -13.05 9.49
N ASP A 93 -6.00 -12.51 9.52
CA ASP A 93 -7.15 -13.19 10.09
C ASP A 93 -7.63 -14.34 9.18
N GLY A 94 -7.10 -14.48 7.95
CA GLY A 94 -7.53 -15.47 6.97
C GLY A 94 -8.99 -15.31 6.52
N HIS A 95 -9.74 -14.44 7.18
CA HIS A 95 -11.13 -14.12 6.94
C HIS A 95 -11.26 -12.98 5.96
N SER A 96 -11.96 -13.30 4.89
CA SER A 96 -12.14 -12.44 3.75
C SER A 96 -13.35 -11.51 3.95
N ASP A 97 -13.39 -10.80 5.09
CA ASP A 97 -14.56 -10.01 5.48
C ASP A 97 -14.31 -8.51 5.26
N THR A 98 -15.12 -7.98 4.38
CA THR A 98 -15.27 -6.60 3.95
C THR A 98 -15.39 -5.62 5.12
N ALA A 99 -14.38 -4.76 5.30
CA ALA A 99 -14.55 -3.49 6.01
C ALA A 99 -15.26 -2.47 5.09
N GLN A 100 -16.51 -2.81 4.74
CA GLN A 100 -17.47 -1.96 4.06
C GLN A 100 -18.68 -1.81 4.99
N ALA A 101 -18.42 -1.35 6.23
CA ALA A 101 -19.45 -1.15 7.24
C ALA A 101 -18.99 -0.11 8.28
N ALA A 102 -18.67 1.09 7.82
CA ALA A 102 -18.61 2.27 8.69
C ALA A 102 -18.72 3.54 7.84
N GLY A 103 -19.95 3.95 7.55
CA GLY A 103 -20.19 5.31 7.06
C GLY A 103 -21.30 5.52 6.02
N GLU A 104 -22.42 4.80 6.08
CA GLU A 104 -23.63 5.28 5.39
C GLU A 104 -24.89 4.79 6.11
N LYS A 105 -25.29 5.53 7.15
CA LYS A 105 -26.65 5.54 7.68
C LYS A 105 -27.03 6.99 7.99
N THR A 106 -27.79 7.60 7.09
CA THR A 106 -28.75 8.68 7.38
C THR A 106 -29.79 8.60 6.26
N VAL A 107 -30.84 7.81 6.48
CA VAL A 107 -32.24 8.27 6.66
C VAL A 107 -32.85 8.81 5.37
N GLN A 108 -33.80 8.04 4.85
CA GLN A 108 -34.75 8.42 3.81
C GLN A 108 -35.58 9.63 4.27
N ASN A 109 -35.86 10.60 3.39
CA ASN A 109 -37.24 10.87 2.95
C ASN A 109 -37.40 12.06 1.99
N THR A 110 -38.21 11.78 0.95
CA THR A 110 -39.13 12.64 0.18
C THR A 110 -38.65 13.72 -0.80
N ALA A 111 -38.99 13.45 -2.07
CA ALA A 111 -39.93 14.20 -2.92
C ALA A 111 -39.42 15.22 -3.97
N ILE A 112 -39.64 14.80 -5.24
CA ILE A 112 -40.35 15.52 -6.31
C ILE A 112 -39.59 16.56 -7.19
N CYS A 113 -39.51 16.20 -8.48
CA CYS A 113 -39.60 16.99 -9.74
C CYS A 113 -38.65 18.21 -9.95
N THR A 114 -38.09 18.52 -11.12
CA THR A 114 -38.39 18.25 -12.54
C THR A 114 -37.11 18.41 -13.40
N GLU A 115 -37.24 17.96 -14.64
CA GLU A 115 -36.32 17.81 -15.79
C GLU A 115 -35.40 18.97 -16.24
N THR A 116 -34.47 18.55 -17.11
CA THR A 116 -33.78 19.22 -18.25
C THR A 116 -32.27 19.44 -18.04
N LYS A 117 -31.36 19.24 -18.99
CA LYS A 117 -31.29 18.59 -20.32
C LYS A 117 -29.80 18.67 -20.71
N THR A 118 -29.26 17.59 -21.29
CA THR A 118 -28.03 17.47 -22.13
C THR A 118 -26.70 18.07 -21.67
N GLU A 119 -25.67 17.22 -21.60
CA GLU A 119 -24.50 17.35 -22.48
C GLU A 119 -23.61 16.08 -22.50
N THR A 120 -23.34 15.67 -23.73
CA THR A 120 -22.45 14.64 -24.24
C THR A 120 -20.97 14.96 -23.98
N THR A 121 -20.14 13.94 -23.70
CA THR A 121 -18.92 13.56 -24.48
C THR A 121 -17.93 12.69 -23.66
N THR A 122 -17.50 11.59 -24.30
CA THR A 122 -16.35 10.69 -24.06
C THR A 122 -16.30 9.83 -22.79
N GLU A 123 -17.09 8.75 -22.85
CA GLU A 123 -16.83 7.50 -22.11
C GLU A 123 -15.45 6.93 -22.50
N THR A 124 -14.45 7.16 -21.65
CA THR A 124 -13.27 6.30 -21.63
C THR A 124 -13.66 5.05 -20.87
N LYS A 125 -13.91 3.97 -21.61
CA LYS A 125 -14.25 2.62 -21.14
C LYS A 125 -13.18 2.08 -20.17
N SER A 126 -13.23 2.53 -18.92
CA SER A 126 -12.49 1.90 -17.82
C SER A 126 -13.29 0.69 -17.37
N LYS A 127 -12.91 -0.45 -17.94
CA LYS A 127 -13.36 -1.78 -17.51
C LYS A 127 -13.28 -1.84 -15.99
N PRO A 128 -14.39 -2.04 -15.25
CA PRO A 128 -14.33 -2.38 -13.84
C PRO A 128 -13.83 -3.82 -13.78
N GLU A 129 -12.52 -4.00 -13.89
CA GLU A 129 -11.87 -5.26 -13.61
C GLU A 129 -12.07 -5.53 -12.12
N SER A 130 -13.09 -6.36 -11.88
CA SER A 130 -13.21 -7.31 -10.78
C SER A 130 -12.24 -7.06 -9.62
N ALA A 131 -12.82 -6.73 -8.47
CA ALA A 131 -12.17 -6.84 -7.17
C ALA A 131 -11.83 -8.31 -6.85
N GLY A 132 -11.02 -8.95 -7.70
CA GLY A 132 -10.33 -10.18 -7.37
C GLY A 132 -9.42 -9.84 -6.20
N LYS A 133 -9.71 -10.43 -5.04
CA LYS A 133 -8.91 -10.29 -3.82
C LYS A 133 -7.45 -10.59 -4.18
N ALA A 134 -6.63 -9.55 -4.30
CA ALA A 134 -5.22 -9.70 -4.58
C ALA A 134 -4.55 -10.32 -3.36
N HIS A 135 -4.23 -11.61 -3.44
CA HIS A 135 -3.49 -12.29 -2.39
C HIS A 135 -2.00 -11.98 -2.51
N TYR A 136 -1.53 -10.87 -1.93
CA TYR A 136 -0.10 -10.59 -1.81
C TYR A 136 0.50 -11.21 -0.54
N LYS A 137 1.72 -11.76 -0.67
CA LYS A 137 2.38 -12.50 0.42
C LYS A 137 3.30 -11.55 1.19
N LEU A 138 2.77 -10.91 2.24
CA LEU A 138 3.55 -9.97 3.07
C LEU A 138 4.86 -10.57 3.62
N GLY A 139 4.85 -11.87 3.93
CA GLY A 139 6.00 -12.59 4.48
C GLY A 139 7.26 -12.63 3.61
N GLN A 140 7.17 -12.31 2.32
CA GLN A 140 8.35 -12.27 1.46
C GLN A 140 9.10 -10.93 1.52
N TRP A 141 8.44 -9.89 2.00
CA TRP A 141 8.97 -8.54 2.05
C TRP A 141 9.70 -8.32 3.37
N TYR A 142 10.88 -7.71 3.30
CA TYR A 142 11.65 -7.30 4.46
C TYR A 142 11.18 -5.92 4.90
N VAL A 143 11.09 -4.99 3.95
CA VAL A 143 10.76 -3.59 4.17
C VAL A 143 9.83 -3.08 3.08
N LEU A 144 8.86 -2.27 3.48
CA LEU A 144 7.97 -1.49 2.63
C LEU A 144 8.09 -0.01 3.02
N VAL A 145 8.40 0.87 2.07
CA VAL A 145 8.45 2.32 2.32
C VAL A 145 7.47 3.04 1.39
N PHE A 146 6.45 3.66 1.98
CA PHE A 146 5.49 4.49 1.26
C PHE A 146 5.97 5.94 1.24
N VAL A 147 6.15 6.48 0.05
CA VAL A 147 6.41 7.90 -0.20
C VAL A 147 5.13 8.54 -0.70
N LEU A 148 4.67 9.58 0.00
CA LEU A 148 3.37 10.21 -0.21
C LEU A 148 3.49 11.43 -1.12
N HIS A 149 2.60 11.53 -2.13
CA HIS A 149 2.52 12.66 -3.05
C HIS A 149 1.50 13.72 -2.60
N ALA A 150 1.50 14.89 -3.25
CA ALA A 150 0.62 16.01 -2.91
C ALA A 150 -0.85 15.66 -3.12
N ALA A 151 -1.14 14.93 -4.21
CA ALA A 151 -2.48 14.47 -4.55
C ALA A 151 -3.12 13.58 -3.47
N ALA A 152 -2.34 12.99 -2.55
CA ALA A 152 -2.87 12.19 -1.45
C ALA A 152 -3.54 13.03 -0.35
N LEU A 153 -3.40 14.37 -0.37
CA LEU A 153 -4.12 15.25 0.56
C LEU A 153 -5.62 15.28 0.27
N ASP A 154 -5.94 15.54 -0.99
CA ASP A 154 -7.29 15.80 -1.46
C ASP A 154 -8.03 14.50 -1.82
N ALA A 155 -7.29 13.40 -1.92
CA ALA A 155 -7.86 12.08 -2.18
C ALA A 155 -8.87 11.68 -1.09
N SER A 156 -9.97 11.07 -1.55
CA SER A 156 -10.97 10.42 -0.72
C SER A 156 -10.38 9.19 0.01
N TRP A 157 -11.08 8.71 1.02
CA TRP A 157 -10.62 7.54 1.78
C TRP A 157 -10.56 6.28 0.92
N ALA A 158 -11.56 6.08 0.06
CA ALA A 158 -11.63 4.97 -0.87
C ALA A 158 -10.46 4.98 -1.86
N GLU A 159 -10.09 6.15 -2.39
CA GLU A 159 -8.94 6.29 -3.29
C GLU A 159 -7.61 5.97 -2.60
N ILE A 160 -7.44 6.36 -1.33
CA ILE A 160 -6.23 6.01 -0.57
C ILE A 160 -6.14 4.50 -0.35
N LEU A 161 -7.25 3.85 0.05
CA LEU A 161 -7.29 2.39 0.20
C LEU A 161 -6.93 1.69 -1.10
N LYS A 162 -7.58 2.09 -2.20
CA LYS A 162 -7.33 1.54 -3.54
C LYS A 162 -5.87 1.74 -3.97
N ALA A 163 -5.30 2.93 -3.74
CA ALA A 163 -3.92 3.20 -4.14
C ALA A 163 -2.90 2.37 -3.34
N VAL A 164 -3.15 2.12 -2.05
CA VAL A 164 -2.29 1.26 -1.23
C VAL A 164 -2.39 -0.19 -1.71
N ASP A 165 -3.60 -0.69 -1.93
CA ASP A 165 -3.85 -2.05 -2.43
C ASP A 165 -3.24 -2.28 -3.82
N GLU A 166 -3.43 -1.32 -4.73
CA GLU A 166 -2.85 -1.33 -6.07
C GLU A 166 -1.33 -1.34 -6.02
N CYS A 167 -0.71 -0.55 -5.14
CA CYS A 167 0.74 -0.54 -4.94
C CYS A 167 1.27 -1.90 -4.48
N LEU A 168 0.59 -2.54 -3.53
CA LEU A 168 0.97 -3.85 -3.01
C LEU A 168 0.81 -4.94 -4.07
N SER A 169 -0.30 -4.92 -4.81
CA SER A 169 -0.57 -5.84 -5.91
C SER A 169 0.43 -5.69 -7.06
N LYS A 170 0.74 -4.46 -7.46
CA LYS A 170 1.78 -4.18 -8.46
C LYS A 170 3.17 -4.57 -7.97
N ALA A 171 3.48 -4.39 -6.69
CA ALA A 171 4.76 -4.78 -6.13
C ALA A 171 4.93 -6.31 -6.13
N GLU A 172 3.87 -7.04 -5.78
CA GLU A 172 3.80 -8.49 -5.90
C GLU A 172 3.97 -8.94 -7.35
N HIS A 173 3.25 -8.33 -8.28
CA HIS A 173 3.36 -8.70 -9.70
C HIS A 173 4.76 -8.41 -10.28
N LYS A 174 5.35 -7.26 -9.92
CA LYS A 174 6.62 -6.79 -10.51
C LYS A 174 7.85 -7.40 -9.86
N TYR A 175 7.80 -7.65 -8.56
CA TYR A 175 8.95 -8.04 -7.76
C TYR A 175 8.71 -9.27 -6.87
N GLY A 176 7.47 -9.75 -6.82
CA GLY A 176 7.12 -10.97 -6.11
C GLY A 176 7.89 -12.13 -6.71
N VAL A 177 8.44 -12.95 -5.82
CA VAL A 177 9.34 -14.02 -6.22
C VAL A 177 8.50 -15.15 -6.80
N ILE A 178 8.24 -15.12 -8.11
CA ILE A 178 7.93 -16.34 -8.85
C ILE A 178 9.16 -17.24 -8.70
N ARG A 179 8.93 -18.46 -8.22
CA ARG A 179 9.97 -19.48 -8.03
C ARG A 179 10.86 -19.53 -9.29
N GLY A 180 12.17 -19.28 -9.14
CA GLY A 180 13.18 -19.85 -10.04
C GLY A 180 13.80 -18.98 -11.14
N GLY A 181 13.45 -17.71 -11.32
CA GLY A 181 14.08 -16.85 -12.33
C GLY A 181 14.92 -15.75 -11.71
N GLU A 182 16.20 -15.66 -12.06
CA GLU A 182 17.04 -14.51 -11.72
C GLU A 182 16.38 -13.19 -12.16
N PRO A 183 16.48 -12.10 -11.38
CA PRO A 183 16.07 -10.80 -11.88
C PRO A 183 17.05 -10.41 -12.98
N GLY A 184 16.53 -10.26 -14.21
CA GLY A 184 17.25 -9.74 -15.37
C GLY A 184 17.84 -8.35 -15.12
N GLY A 185 18.97 -8.32 -14.44
CA GLY A 185 19.95 -7.25 -14.59
C GLY A 185 20.58 -7.46 -15.94
N LYS A 186 20.22 -6.62 -16.92
CA LYS A 186 21.01 -6.51 -18.14
C LYS A 186 22.47 -6.26 -17.71
N PRO A 187 23.44 -7.04 -18.19
CA PRO A 187 24.84 -6.70 -18.00
C PRO A 187 25.07 -5.30 -18.58
N ARG A 188 25.85 -4.48 -17.86
CA ARG A 188 26.36 -3.23 -18.41
C ARG A 188 27.39 -3.59 -19.48
N GLU A 189 27.13 -3.18 -20.71
CA GLU A 189 28.18 -2.87 -21.69
C GLU A 189 28.91 -1.60 -21.28
#